data_AF-A0AA37IL14-F1
#
_entry.id   AF-A0AA37IL14-F1
#
_cell.length_a   1.000
_cell.length_b   1.000
_cell.length_c   1.000
_cell.angle_alpha   90.00
_cell.angle_beta   90.00
_cell.angle_gamma   90.00
#
_symmetry.space_group_name_H-M   'P 1'
#
loop_
_entity.id
_entity.type
_entity.pdbx_description
1 polymer ?
#
loop_
_entity_poly.entity_id
_entity_poly.type
_entity_poly.pdbx_seq_one_letter_code
_entity_poly.pdbx_strand_id
1 'polypeptide(L)'
;MHGPRGQSYPAVSGRPNGGKFDYSSGRFGMRSDGPIPPGRYWIKPSEMWSNHWYNLASRSAWGDHRITIHIFPGTETYGRGGFFIHGGTHAGSAGCVNLHSRMEDFVRELEAATKDSQDCYVPLTVRY
;
A
#
# COMPACT_ATOMS: atom_id res chain seq x y z
N MET A 1 -9.61 3.04 27.47
CA MET A 1 -9.65 3.69 26.15
C MET A 1 -9.51 2.60 25.09
N HIS A 2 -10.61 2.15 24.50
CA HIS A 2 -10.57 1.16 23.43
C HIS A 2 -10.17 1.86 22.13
N GLY A 3 -8.89 1.73 21.74
CA GLY A 3 -8.43 2.15 20.42
C GLY A 3 -9.13 1.33 19.33
N PRO A 4 -9.30 1.89 18.11
CA PRO A 4 -9.93 1.16 17.02
C PRO A 4 -9.13 -0.11 16.72
N ARG A 5 -9.83 -1.22 16.52
CA ARG A 5 -9.23 -2.50 16.12
C ARG A 5 -8.37 -2.26 14.88
N GLY A 6 -7.06 -2.43 15.00
CA GLY A 6 -6.16 -2.38 13.85
C GLY A 6 -6.35 -3.62 12.99
N GLN A 7 -6.66 -3.44 11.70
CA GLN A 7 -6.75 -4.54 10.75
C GLN A 7 -5.37 -4.84 10.16
N SER A 8 -5.11 -6.10 9.85
CA SER A 8 -3.85 -6.55 9.21
C SER A 8 -4.17 -7.35 7.95
N TYR A 9 -3.48 -7.04 6.86
CA TYR A 9 -3.65 -7.71 5.58
C TYR A 9 -2.33 -8.35 5.15
N PRO A 10 -2.34 -9.60 4.68
CA PRO A 10 -1.19 -10.16 3.99
C PRO A 10 -0.83 -9.29 2.79
N ALA A 11 0.44 -8.88 2.71
CA ALA A 11 0.90 -7.96 1.71
C ALA A 11 2.33 -8.30 1.30
N VAL A 12 2.70 -7.89 0.08
CA VAL A 12 4.08 -7.99 -0.40
C VAL A 12 4.56 -6.65 -0.94
N SER A 13 5.86 -6.40 -0.84
CA SER A 13 6.49 -5.17 -1.35
C SER A 13 7.88 -5.43 -1.90
N GLY A 14 8.29 -4.61 -2.87
CA GLY A 14 9.57 -4.79 -3.58
C GLY A 14 9.46 -5.86 -4.66
N ARG A 15 10.54 -6.07 -5.43
CA ARG A 15 10.58 -7.10 -6.47
C ARG A 15 11.03 -8.44 -5.88
N PRO A 16 10.34 -9.55 -6.21
CA PRO A 16 10.77 -10.86 -5.75
C PRO A 16 12.00 -11.33 -6.54
N ASN A 17 12.91 -12.04 -5.86
CA ASN A 17 14.00 -12.77 -6.48
C ASN A 17 13.76 -14.28 -6.29
N GLY A 18 13.63 -15.03 -7.39
CA GLY A 18 13.30 -16.46 -7.33
C GLY A 18 11.99 -16.76 -6.59
N GLY A 19 11.00 -15.85 -6.67
CA GLY A 19 9.70 -15.97 -5.98
C GLY A 19 9.72 -15.57 -4.50
N LYS A 20 10.85 -15.13 -3.96
CA LYS A 20 10.98 -14.68 -2.56
C LYS A 20 11.15 -13.17 -2.48
N PHE A 21 10.46 -12.56 -1.52
CA PHE A 21 10.66 -11.14 -1.19
C PHE A 21 11.75 -11.01 -0.13
N ASP A 22 12.62 -10.02 -0.29
CA ASP A 22 13.71 -9.73 0.64
C ASP A 22 13.48 -8.37 1.30
N TYR A 23 13.26 -8.42 2.61
CA TYR A 23 12.96 -7.29 3.49
C TYR A 23 14.15 -6.88 4.36
N SER A 24 15.36 -7.30 3.99
CA SER A 24 16.59 -6.85 4.66
C SER A 24 16.76 -5.33 4.56
N SER A 25 17.29 -4.74 5.63
CA SER A 25 17.44 -3.27 5.74
C SER A 25 18.27 -2.64 4.62
N GLY A 26 19.25 -3.38 4.09
CA GLY A 26 20.06 -2.95 2.95
C GLY A 26 19.27 -2.71 1.66
N ARG A 27 18.04 -3.23 1.56
CA ARG A 27 17.17 -3.07 0.38
C ARG A 27 16.23 -1.88 0.45
N PHE A 28 16.03 -1.28 1.62
CA PHE A 28 15.08 -0.17 1.80
C PHE A 28 15.42 1.05 0.94
N GLY A 29 16.70 1.29 0.63
CA GLY A 29 17.14 2.36 -0.27
C GLY A 29 17.11 2.02 -1.77
N MET A 30 16.84 0.77 -2.16
CA MET A 30 16.92 0.35 -3.56
C MET A 30 15.71 0.87 -4.36
N ARG A 31 15.92 1.94 -5.12
CA ARG A 31 14.88 2.51 -5.99
C ARG A 31 14.42 1.47 -7.03
N SER A 32 13.11 1.38 -7.24
CA SER A 32 12.48 0.48 -8.22
C SER A 32 12.58 -1.02 -7.94
N ASP A 33 13.20 -1.43 -6.84
CA ASP A 33 13.46 -2.84 -6.53
C ASP A 33 13.19 -3.20 -5.07
N GLY A 34 13.57 -2.33 -4.14
CA GLY A 34 13.43 -2.53 -2.72
C GLY A 34 11.97 -2.43 -2.23
N PRO A 35 11.65 -3.10 -1.12
CA PRO A 35 10.35 -2.97 -0.48
C PRO A 35 10.12 -1.56 0.06
N ILE A 36 8.88 -1.19 0.38
CA ILE A 36 8.62 0.02 1.16
C ILE A 36 9.41 -0.05 2.47
N PRO A 37 10.11 1.01 2.90
CA PRO A 37 10.77 0.99 4.20
C PRO A 37 9.76 0.75 5.35
N PRO A 38 10.14 0.05 6.43
CA PRO A 38 9.28 -0.09 7.60
C PRO A 38 9.12 1.27 8.26
N GLY A 39 7.95 1.53 8.85
CA GLY A 39 7.71 2.83 9.47
C GLY A 39 6.24 3.21 9.54
N ARG A 40 6.02 4.49 9.84
CA ARG A 40 4.68 5.07 9.95
C ARG A 40 4.35 5.81 8.67
N TYR A 41 3.16 5.54 8.18
CA TYR A 41 2.60 6.12 6.99
C TYR A 41 1.16 6.50 7.29
N TRP A 42 0.49 7.09 6.31
CA TRP A 42 -0.93 7.31 6.37
C TRP A 42 -1.52 7.28 4.96
N ILE A 43 -2.82 7.03 4.89
CA ILE A 43 -3.59 7.05 3.66
C ILE A 43 -4.79 7.97 3.86
N LYS A 44 -5.35 8.43 2.75
CA LYS A 44 -6.54 9.27 2.72
C LYS A 44 -7.64 8.58 1.92
N PRO A 45 -8.75 8.13 2.53
CA PRO A 45 -9.79 7.39 1.82
C PRO A 45 -10.32 8.13 0.59
N SER A 46 -10.43 9.46 0.66
CA SER A 46 -10.83 10.30 -0.48
C SER A 46 -9.87 10.27 -1.69
N GLU A 47 -8.66 9.72 -1.55
CA GLU A 47 -7.69 9.55 -2.63
C GLU A 47 -7.72 8.13 -3.24
N MET A 48 -8.73 7.33 -2.90
CA MET A 48 -8.96 6.06 -3.54
C MET A 48 -9.19 6.28 -5.04
N TRP A 49 -8.40 5.59 -5.86
CA TRP A 49 -8.57 5.56 -7.30
C TRP A 49 -9.17 4.23 -7.72
N SER A 50 -10.21 4.28 -8.54
CA SER A 50 -10.91 3.12 -9.09
C SER A 50 -10.64 2.95 -10.59
N ASN A 51 -10.42 1.71 -11.01
CA ASN A 51 -10.09 1.35 -12.37
C ASN A 51 -11.36 1.08 -13.20
N HIS A 52 -11.89 2.14 -13.81
CA HIS A 52 -13.03 2.04 -14.72
C HIS A 52 -12.63 1.45 -16.08
N TRP A 53 -13.62 0.93 -16.81
CA TRP A 53 -13.42 0.22 -18.09
C TRP A 53 -12.72 1.05 -19.18
N TYR A 54 -12.77 2.38 -19.09
CA TYR A 54 -12.13 3.32 -20.01
C TYR A 54 -10.72 3.74 -19.58
N ASN A 55 -10.24 3.30 -18.42
CA ASN A 55 -8.89 3.60 -17.98
C ASN A 55 -7.88 2.68 -18.69
N LEU A 56 -6.79 3.26 -19.19
CA LEU A 56 -5.68 2.53 -19.83
C LEU A 56 -4.76 1.80 -18.82
N ALA A 57 -5.05 1.92 -17.53
CA ALA A 57 -4.23 1.33 -16.48
C ALA A 57 -4.45 -0.18 -16.38
N SER A 58 -3.38 -0.96 -16.52
CA SER A 58 -3.44 -2.41 -16.46
C SER A 58 -4.03 -2.92 -15.14
N ARG A 59 -5.20 -3.58 -15.21
CA ARG A 59 -5.83 -4.28 -14.08
C ARG A 59 -4.94 -5.38 -13.50
N SER A 60 -4.13 -6.04 -14.34
CA SER A 60 -3.22 -7.08 -13.83
C SER A 60 -2.08 -6.51 -12.97
N ALA A 61 -1.71 -5.24 -13.17
CA ALA A 61 -0.68 -4.55 -12.40
C ALA A 61 -1.23 -3.75 -11.20
N TRP A 62 -2.40 -3.11 -11.37
CA TRP A 62 -2.94 -2.17 -10.38
C TRP A 62 -4.22 -2.67 -9.69
N GLY A 63 -4.87 -3.70 -10.23
CA GLY A 63 -6.19 -4.13 -9.77
C GLY A 63 -7.30 -3.15 -10.17
N ASP A 64 -8.41 -3.26 -9.46
CA ASP A 64 -9.55 -2.35 -9.58
C ASP A 64 -9.41 -1.12 -8.70
N HIS A 65 -8.58 -1.17 -7.65
CA HIS A 65 -8.34 -0.05 -6.76
C HIS A 65 -6.86 0.16 -6.44
N ARG A 66 -6.47 1.43 -6.29
CA ARG A 66 -5.19 1.83 -5.69
C ARG A 66 -5.37 3.07 -4.83
N ILE A 67 -4.54 3.20 -3.80
CA ILE A 67 -4.53 4.38 -2.92
C ILE A 67 -3.11 4.82 -2.64
N THR A 68 -2.89 6.13 -2.62
CA THR A 68 -1.59 6.73 -2.33
C THR A 68 -1.23 6.53 -0.86
N ILE A 69 0.02 6.15 -0.60
CA ILE A 69 0.60 6.11 0.74
C ILE A 69 1.44 7.37 0.94
N HIS A 70 1.12 8.10 1.98
CA HIS A 70 1.86 9.28 2.40
C HIS A 70 2.79 8.96 3.54
N ILE A 71 3.94 9.62 3.54
CA ILE A 71 4.98 9.45 4.54
C ILE A 71 4.57 10.21 5.80
N PHE A 72 4.56 9.54 6.95
CA PHE A 72 4.39 10.23 8.22
C PHE A 72 5.70 10.94 8.59
N PRO A 73 5.68 12.20 9.07
CA PRO A 73 6.89 12.90 9.48
C PRO A 73 7.74 12.08 10.47
N GLY A 74 9.04 11.98 10.19
CA GLY A 74 9.98 11.18 10.99
C GLY A 74 10.16 9.72 10.52
N THR A 75 9.46 9.27 9.48
CA THR A 75 9.72 7.97 8.86
C THR A 75 10.89 8.07 7.88
N GLU A 76 11.93 7.26 8.10
CA GLU A 76 13.08 7.16 7.20
C GLU A 76 12.70 6.41 5.92
N THR A 77 12.82 7.07 4.77
CA THR A 77 12.48 6.49 3.47
C THR A 77 13.66 6.33 2.54
N TYR A 78 14.87 6.67 2.97
CA TYR A 78 16.10 6.63 2.18
C TYR A 78 15.95 7.43 0.88
N GLY A 79 15.25 8.57 0.95
CA GLY A 79 14.96 9.44 -0.20
C GLY A 79 13.89 8.91 -1.16
N ARG A 80 13.11 7.89 -0.77
CA ARG A 80 12.05 7.30 -1.60
C ARG A 80 10.66 7.83 -1.23
N GLY A 81 9.74 7.75 -2.18
CA GLY A 81 8.34 8.13 -2.05
C GLY A 81 7.52 7.67 -3.26
N GLY A 82 6.28 8.17 -3.38
CA GLY A 82 5.37 7.76 -4.46
C GLY A 82 4.91 6.31 -4.28
N PHE A 83 4.63 5.92 -3.04
CA PHE A 83 4.18 4.57 -2.69
C PHE A 83 2.66 4.47 -2.81
N PHE A 84 2.18 3.27 -3.13
CA PHE A 84 0.75 2.97 -3.25
C PHE A 84 0.43 1.66 -2.55
N ILE A 85 -0.81 1.53 -2.06
CA ILE A 85 -1.44 0.21 -1.84
C ILE A 85 -2.25 -0.09 -3.09
N HIS A 86 -2.09 -1.29 -3.65
CA HIS A 86 -2.82 -1.69 -4.84
C HIS A 86 -3.13 -3.19 -4.84
N GLY A 87 -4.03 -3.58 -5.74
CA GLY A 87 -4.31 -4.98 -6.03
C GLY A 87 -3.60 -5.46 -7.31
N GLY A 88 -4.21 -6.42 -7.97
CA GLY A 88 -3.69 -7.02 -9.20
C GLY A 88 -2.83 -8.25 -8.93
N THR A 89 -2.57 -9.00 -10.00
CA THR A 89 -1.90 -10.31 -9.94
C THR A 89 -0.38 -10.23 -10.08
N HIS A 90 0.16 -9.08 -10.52
CA HIS A 90 1.60 -8.90 -10.65
C HIS A 90 2.20 -8.51 -9.29
N ALA A 91 2.83 -9.50 -8.67
CA ALA A 91 3.51 -9.33 -7.41
C ALA A 91 4.82 -8.56 -7.62
N GLY A 92 4.98 -7.48 -6.88
CA GLY A 92 6.22 -6.73 -6.79
C GLY A 92 6.23 -5.44 -7.60
N SER A 93 6.75 -4.41 -6.95
CA SER A 93 6.69 -3.03 -7.41
C SER A 93 7.93 -2.29 -6.92
N ALA A 94 8.07 -1.02 -7.32
CA ALA A 94 9.11 -0.09 -6.88
C ALA A 94 9.01 0.31 -5.39
N GLY A 95 8.56 -0.60 -4.52
CA GLY A 95 8.23 -0.37 -3.11
C GLY A 95 6.78 -0.01 -2.83
N CYS A 96 5.84 -0.30 -3.73
CA CYS A 96 4.41 -0.26 -3.37
C CYS A 96 4.02 -1.52 -2.58
N VAL A 97 2.86 -1.47 -1.93
CA VAL A 97 2.29 -2.57 -1.15
C VAL A 97 1.21 -3.22 -2.00
N ASN A 98 1.41 -4.49 -2.38
CA ASN A 98 0.44 -5.25 -3.15
C ASN A 98 -0.35 -6.19 -2.22
N LEU A 99 -1.68 -6.02 -2.16
CA LEU A 99 -2.61 -6.86 -1.38
C LEU A 99 -3.21 -8.02 -2.19
N HIS A 100 -2.86 -8.15 -3.46
CA HIS A 100 -3.39 -9.13 -4.41
C HIS A 100 -4.92 -9.08 -4.43
N SER A 101 -5.58 -10.21 -4.20
CA SER A 101 -7.05 -10.32 -4.14
C SER A 101 -7.65 -9.70 -2.87
N ARG A 102 -6.85 -9.35 -1.86
CA ARG A 102 -7.33 -8.71 -0.63
C ARG A 102 -7.53 -7.21 -0.77
N MET A 103 -7.17 -6.61 -1.91
CA MET A 103 -7.37 -5.18 -2.14
C MET A 103 -8.86 -4.79 -2.00
N GLU A 104 -9.77 -5.58 -2.55
CA GLU A 104 -11.21 -5.28 -2.51
C GLU A 104 -11.80 -5.45 -1.11
N ASP A 105 -11.29 -6.41 -0.32
CA ASP A 105 -11.64 -6.54 1.10
C ASP A 105 -11.18 -5.31 1.89
N PHE A 106 -9.94 -4.86 1.65
CA PHE A 106 -9.39 -3.65 2.25
C PHE A 106 -10.19 -2.40 1.88
N VAL A 107 -10.57 -2.22 0.61
CA VAL A 107 -11.38 -1.07 0.15
C VAL A 107 -12.71 -1.05 0.89
N ARG A 108 -13.43 -2.19 0.90
CA ARG A 108 -14.74 -2.31 1.57
C ARG A 108 -14.64 -2.01 3.07
N GLU A 109 -13.62 -2.51 3.75
CA GLU A 109 -13.41 -2.27 5.18
C GLU A 109 -13.02 -0.82 5.47
N LEU A 110 -12.18 -0.22 4.63
CA LEU A 110 -11.80 1.19 4.73
C LEU A 110 -13.02 2.09 4.55
N GLU A 111 -13.80 1.89 3.48
CA GLU A 111 -15.02 2.64 3.21
C GLU A 111 -16.04 2.52 4.34
N ALA A 112 -16.24 1.30 4.88
CA ALA A 112 -17.13 1.09 6.01
C ALA A 112 -16.64 1.81 7.27
N ALA A 113 -15.34 1.81 7.53
CA ALA A 113 -14.74 2.47 8.70
C ALA A 113 -14.73 4.01 8.58
N THR A 114 -14.70 4.54 7.35
CA THR A 114 -14.59 5.99 7.09
C THR A 114 -15.84 6.57 6.43
N LYS A 115 -16.97 5.86 6.49
CA LYS A 115 -18.22 6.22 5.83
C LYS A 115 -18.67 7.66 6.14
N ASP A 116 -18.53 8.07 7.40
CA ASP A 116 -18.97 9.38 7.88
C ASP A 116 -17.86 10.46 7.78
N SER A 117 -16.65 10.09 7.35
CA SER A 117 -15.50 10.99 7.23
C SER A 117 -14.47 10.45 6.24
N GLN A 118 -14.74 10.62 4.93
CA GLN A 118 -13.80 10.19 3.89
C GLN A 118 -12.59 11.12 3.77
N ASP A 119 -12.71 12.37 4.21
CA ASP A 119 -11.62 13.35 4.29
C ASP A 119 -10.87 13.22 5.63
N CYS A 120 -10.50 11.99 5.99
CA CYS A 120 -9.75 11.69 7.22
C CYS A 120 -8.37 11.11 6.92
N TYR A 121 -7.52 11.10 7.94
CA TYR A 121 -6.19 10.51 7.89
C TYR A 121 -6.22 9.17 8.60
N VAL A 122 -5.97 8.08 7.85
CA VAL A 122 -5.92 6.73 8.42
C VAL A 122 -4.45 6.33 8.61
N PRO A 123 -3.98 6.13 9.86
CA PRO A 123 -2.61 5.71 10.10
C PRO A 123 -2.34 4.31 9.56
N LEU A 124 -1.18 4.14 8.91
CA LEU A 124 -0.68 2.87 8.41
C LEU A 124 0.68 2.59 9.06
N THR A 125 0.92 1.34 9.44
CA THR A 125 2.23 0.90 9.94
C THR A 125 2.73 -0.25 9.09
N VAL A 126 3.93 -0.11 8.53
CA VAL A 126 4.62 -1.17 7.79
C VAL A 126 5.60 -1.85 8.74
N ARG A 127 5.52 -3.18 8.84
CA ARG A 127 6.41 -4.04 9.65
C ARG A 127 6.78 -5.29 8.85
N TYR A 128 8.00 -5.79 9.06
CA TYR A 128 8.56 -7.00 8.44
C TYR A 128 8.98 -8.02 9.49
#